data_AF-A0A1U7XZM1-F1
#
_entry.id   AF-A0A1U7XZM1-F1
#
_cell.length_a   1.000
_cell.length_b   1.000
_cell.length_c   1.000
_cell.angle_alpha   90.00
_cell.angle_beta   90.00
_cell.angle_gamma   90.00
#
_symmetry.space_group_name_H-M   'P 1'
#
loop_
_entity.id
_entity.type
_entity.pdbx_description
1 polymer ?
#
loop_
_entity_poly.entity_id
_entity_poly.type
_entity_poly.pdbx_seq_one_letter_code
_entity_poly.pdbx_strand_id
1 'polypeptide(L)'
;MALEAYASQNTDKIHPDVLSQARISCYKARDAFYSCLEKESSKKPTEIATVGLLYPVECKKTREEYVRQCRPTWVKHFDRQYCAKKRVQRLLDDNDSRRGV
;
A
#
# COMPACT_ATOMS: atom_id res chain seq x y z
N MET A 1 34.45 29.59 11.31
CA MET A 1 34.59 28.29 10.63
C MET A 1 33.88 27.20 11.44
N ALA A 2 32.55 27.12 11.36
CA ALA A 2 31.74 26.19 12.18
C ALA A 2 30.73 25.35 11.36
N LEU A 3 30.74 25.50 10.02
CA LEU A 3 29.80 24.81 9.12
C LEU A 3 30.39 23.51 8.55
N GLU A 4 31.69 23.30 8.65
CA GLU A 4 32.37 22.13 8.07
C GLU A 4 32.32 20.88 8.97
N ALA A 5 32.04 21.04 10.26
CA ALA A 5 31.99 19.92 11.21
C ALA A 5 30.67 19.11 11.15
N TYR A 6 29.58 19.69 10.65
CA TYR A 6 28.29 18.98 10.57
C TYR A 6 28.15 18.10 9.32
N ALA A 7 28.99 18.30 8.30
CA ALA A 7 28.96 17.51 7.07
C ALA A 7 29.69 16.15 7.19
N SER A 8 30.48 15.92 8.25
CA SER A 8 31.45 14.82 8.32
C SER A 8 30.97 13.57 9.09
N GLN A 9 29.75 13.54 9.65
CA GLN A 9 29.25 12.39 10.43
C GLN A 9 28.21 11.50 9.75
N ASN A 10 27.78 11.80 8.51
CA ASN A 10 27.05 10.82 7.73
C ASN A 10 28.05 9.90 7.04
N THR A 11 28.52 8.89 7.77
CA THR A 11 29.04 7.71 7.10
C THR A 11 27.86 7.10 6.37
N ASP A 12 27.77 7.34 5.06
CA ASP A 12 26.84 6.72 4.09
C ASP A 12 27.11 5.20 3.97
N LYS A 13 27.20 4.51 5.11
CA LYS A 13 27.20 3.07 5.18
C LYS A 13 25.74 2.66 5.06
N ILE A 14 25.27 2.61 3.81
CA ILE A 14 24.01 1.98 3.47
C ILE A 14 24.10 0.55 4.00
N HIS A 15 23.29 0.20 5.00
CA HIS A 15 23.18 -1.15 5.52
C HIS A 15 22.14 -1.91 4.69
N PRO A 16 22.54 -2.65 3.63
CA PRO A 16 21.59 -3.25 2.69
C PRO A 16 20.69 -4.29 3.37
N ASP A 17 21.18 -4.96 4.42
CA ASP A 17 20.45 -6.00 5.15
C ASP A 17 19.33 -5.43 6.00
N VAL A 18 19.56 -4.30 6.67
CA VAL A 18 18.50 -3.62 7.43
C VAL A 18 17.42 -3.09 6.47
N LEU A 19 17.85 -2.56 5.33
CA LEU A 19 16.94 -2.08 4.27
C LEU A 19 16.18 -3.22 3.58
N SER A 20 16.75 -4.43 3.49
CA SER A 20 16.06 -5.59 2.94
C SER A 20 15.00 -6.10 3.92
N GLN A 21 15.32 -6.18 5.22
CA GLN A 21 14.37 -6.55 6.27
C GLN A 21 13.20 -5.57 6.37
N ALA A 22 13.46 -4.26 6.34
CA ALA A 22 12.41 -3.23 6.33
C ALA A 22 11.52 -3.30 5.08
N ARG A 23 12.08 -3.65 3.91
CA ARG A 23 11.27 -3.89 2.70
C ARG A 23 10.38 -5.13 2.85
N ILE A 24 10.91 -6.20 3.43
CA ILE A 24 10.14 -7.43 3.68
C ILE A 24 9.00 -7.16 4.66
N SER A 25 9.23 -6.42 5.75
CA SER A 25 8.17 -6.08 6.70
C SER A 25 7.08 -5.23 6.04
N CYS A 26 7.47 -4.23 5.24
CA CYS A 26 6.54 -3.42 4.45
C CYS A 26 5.69 -4.28 3.49
N TYR A 27 6.30 -5.21 2.75
CA TYR A 27 5.54 -6.10 1.84
C TYR A 27 4.59 -7.02 2.59
N LYS A 28 4.99 -7.58 3.74
CA LYS A 28 4.10 -8.40 4.57
C LYS A 28 2.90 -7.61 5.08
N ALA A 29 3.10 -6.38 5.55
CA ALA A 29 2.01 -5.51 6.01
C ALA A 29 1.08 -5.10 4.86
N ARG A 30 1.64 -4.79 3.68
CA ARG A 30 0.91 -4.51 2.44
C ARG A 30 -0.01 -5.69 2.08
N ASP A 31 0.54 -6.89 2.04
CA ASP A 31 -0.18 -8.10 1.62
C ASP A 31 -1.27 -8.48 2.62
N ALA A 32 -1.03 -8.26 3.92
CA ALA A 32 -2.06 -8.42 4.95
C ALA A 32 -3.23 -7.43 4.76
N PHE A 33 -2.94 -6.16 4.44
CA PHE A 33 -3.98 -5.16 4.17
C PHE A 33 -4.82 -5.54 2.94
N TYR A 34 -4.19 -5.83 1.79
CA TYR A 34 -4.94 -6.20 0.59
C TYR A 34 -5.68 -7.52 0.73
N SER A 35 -5.13 -8.50 1.44
CA SER A 35 -5.84 -9.75 1.75
C SER A 35 -7.10 -9.50 2.57
N CYS A 36 -7.06 -8.53 3.50
CA CYS A 36 -8.25 -8.10 4.24
C CYS A 36 -9.28 -7.46 3.30
N LEU A 37 -8.85 -6.60 2.35
CA LEU A 37 -9.76 -6.00 1.37
C LEU A 37 -10.45 -7.02 0.48
N GLU A 38 -9.74 -8.05 0.04
CA GLU A 38 -10.31 -9.11 -0.79
C GLU A 38 -11.35 -9.93 -0.01
N LYS A 39 -11.03 -10.31 1.23
CA LYS A 39 -11.94 -11.04 2.12
C LYS A 39 -13.21 -10.26 2.45
N GLU A 40 -13.05 -8.97 2.70
CA GLU A 40 -14.13 -8.08 3.12
C GLU A 40 -14.73 -7.31 1.93
N SER A 41 -14.45 -7.73 0.69
CA SER A 41 -14.90 -7.06 -0.54
C SER A 41 -16.43 -7.00 -0.69
N SER A 42 -17.15 -7.89 -0.01
CA SER A 42 -18.62 -7.91 0.05
C SER A 42 -19.21 -6.88 1.02
N LYS A 43 -18.39 -6.28 1.91
CA LYS A 43 -18.85 -5.28 2.87
C LYS A 43 -18.78 -3.87 2.29
N LYS A 44 -19.66 -3.00 2.78
CA LYS A 44 -19.67 -1.59 2.37
C LYS A 44 -18.35 -0.94 2.80
N PRO A 45 -17.61 -0.33 1.86
CA PRO A 45 -16.42 0.44 2.22
C PRO A 45 -16.85 1.69 3.00
N THR A 46 -16.38 1.80 4.24
CA THR A 46 -16.75 2.89 5.15
C THR A 46 -15.63 3.92 5.27
N GLU A 47 -14.40 3.54 4.95
CA GLU A 47 -13.19 4.36 5.16
C GLU A 47 -12.45 4.63 3.85
N ILE A 48 -11.76 5.78 3.81
CA ILE A 48 -10.99 6.24 2.65
C ILE A 48 -9.49 6.13 2.97
N ALA A 49 -8.76 5.38 2.16
CA ALA A 49 -7.32 5.31 2.14
C ALA A 49 -6.72 6.31 1.13
N THR A 50 -5.39 6.34 1.07
CA THR A 50 -4.66 7.19 0.12
C THR A 50 -5.10 6.89 -1.31
N VAL A 51 -5.11 7.92 -2.17
CA VAL A 51 -5.47 7.80 -3.59
C VAL A 51 -6.92 7.36 -3.83
N GLY A 52 -7.81 7.52 -2.85
CA GLY A 52 -9.24 7.22 -2.96
C GLY A 52 -9.56 5.72 -2.92
N LEU A 53 -8.63 4.89 -2.46
CA LEU A 53 -8.89 3.48 -2.20
C LEU A 53 -9.90 3.37 -1.05
N LEU A 54 -11.04 2.72 -1.26
CA LEU A 54 -12.02 2.53 -0.20
C LEU A 54 -11.82 1.18 0.49
N TYR A 55 -11.96 1.14 1.81
CA TYR A 55 -11.82 -0.09 2.60
C TYR A 55 -12.82 -0.17 3.78
N PRO A 56 -13.14 -1.39 4.26
CA PRO A 56 -14.03 -1.58 5.42
C PRO A 56 -13.29 -1.35 6.75
N VAL A 57 -14.02 -0.99 7.81
CA VAL A 57 -13.45 -0.60 9.12
C VAL A 57 -12.60 -1.69 9.78
N GLU A 58 -12.86 -2.94 9.44
CA GLU A 58 -12.19 -4.14 9.92
C GLU A 58 -10.73 -4.19 9.43
N CYS A 59 -10.47 -3.63 8.25
CA CYS A 59 -9.12 -3.53 7.66
C CYS A 59 -8.36 -2.27 8.11
N LYS A 60 -8.93 -1.46 9.02
CA LYS A 60 -8.27 -0.25 9.54
C LYS A 60 -7.00 -0.58 10.32
N LYS A 61 -7.03 -1.62 11.14
CA LYS A 61 -5.85 -2.05 11.92
C LYS A 61 -4.69 -2.47 11.01
N THR A 62 -4.98 -3.23 9.96
CA THR A 62 -3.96 -3.64 8.99
C THR A 62 -3.49 -2.46 8.14
N ARG A 63 -4.36 -1.48 7.89
CA ARG A 63 -4.01 -0.22 7.21
C ARG A 63 -3.01 0.62 8.01
N GLU A 64 -3.25 0.79 9.31
CA GLU A 64 -2.36 1.54 10.19
C GLU A 64 -0.96 0.91 10.25
N GLU A 65 -0.89 -0.42 10.37
CA GLU A 65 0.38 -1.15 10.34
C GLU A 65 1.09 -1.02 8.99
N TYR A 66 0.34 -1.10 7.89
CA TYR A 66 0.89 -0.90 6.55
C TYR A 66 1.49 0.50 6.37
N VAL A 67 0.81 1.55 6.84
CA VAL A 67 1.32 2.93 6.79
C VAL A 67 2.52 3.13 7.73
N ARG A 68 2.57 2.41 8.85
CA ARG A 68 3.69 2.48 9.80
C ARG A 68 4.95 1.81 9.27
N GLN A 69 4.82 0.66 8.61
CA GLN A 69 5.96 -0.13 8.12
C GLN A 69 6.48 0.34 6.76
N CYS A 70 5.61 0.91 5.92
CA CYS A 70 5.98 1.33 4.57
C CYS A 70 6.22 2.85 4.48
N ARG A 71 7.14 3.24 3.60
CA ARG A 71 7.31 4.66 3.25
C ARG A 71 6.01 5.21 2.63
N PRO A 72 5.59 6.45 2.96
CA PRO A 72 4.36 7.03 2.41
C PRO A 72 4.29 7.07 0.87
N THR A 73 5.43 7.28 0.20
CA THR A 73 5.53 7.25 -1.26
C THR A 73 5.23 5.87 -1.83
N TRP A 74 5.66 4.80 -1.15
CA TRP A 74 5.37 3.42 -1.50
C TRP A 74 3.91 3.09 -1.28
N VAL A 75 3.33 3.51 -0.15
CA VAL A 75 1.90 3.33 0.14
C VAL A 75 1.05 3.93 -0.97
N LYS A 76 1.33 5.19 -1.35
CA LYS A 76 0.65 5.88 -2.45
C LYS A 76 0.80 5.15 -3.78
N HIS A 77 2.00 4.63 -4.08
CA HIS A 77 2.25 3.87 -5.31
C HIS A 77 1.44 2.58 -5.35
N PHE A 78 1.49 1.78 -4.29
CA PHE A 78 0.79 0.49 -4.23
C PHE A 78 -0.72 0.66 -4.22
N ASP A 79 -1.26 1.64 -3.48
CA ASP A 79 -2.71 1.91 -3.47
C ASP A 79 -3.20 2.28 -4.89
N ARG A 80 -2.42 3.10 -5.62
CA ARG A 80 -2.70 3.43 -7.03
C ARG A 80 -2.65 2.18 -7.92
N GLN A 81 -1.64 1.32 -7.74
CA GLN A 81 -1.52 0.06 -8.49
C GLN A 81 -2.72 -0.87 -8.23
N TYR A 82 -3.14 -1.02 -6.98
CA TYR A 82 -4.26 -1.87 -6.60
C TYR A 82 -5.58 -1.34 -7.19
N CYS A 83 -5.86 -0.04 -7.06
CA CYS A 83 -7.03 0.58 -7.70
C CYS A 83 -7.02 0.41 -9.22
N ALA A 84 -5.87 0.58 -9.87
CA ALA A 84 -5.74 0.38 -11.32
C ALA A 84 -6.04 -1.07 -11.70
N LYS A 85 -5.46 -2.05 -10.99
CA LYS A 85 -5.71 -3.48 -11.23
C LYS A 85 -7.17 -3.87 -11.00
N LYS A 86 -7.79 -3.43 -9.90
CA LYS A 86 -9.21 -3.70 -9.64
C LYS A 86 -10.15 -3.04 -10.65
N ARG A 87 -9.81 -1.83 -11.11
CA ARG A 87 -10.55 -1.17 -12.20
C ARG A 87 -10.43 -1.95 -13.51
N VAL A 88 -9.24 -2.45 -13.84
CA VAL A 88 -9.02 -3.31 -15.01
C VAL A 88 -9.79 -4.63 -14.86
N GLN A 89 -9.75 -5.27 -13.68
CA GLN A 89 -10.50 -6.49 -13.41
C GLN A 89 -12.01 -6.27 -13.64
N ARG A 90 -12.58 -5.20 -13.08
CA ARG A 90 -13.99 -4.85 -13.33
C ARG A 90 -14.31 -4.66 -14.81
N LEU A 91 -13.44 -3.99 -15.57
CA LEU A 91 -13.63 -3.80 -17.01
C LEU A 91 -13.59 -5.12 -17.80
N LEU A 92 -12.80 -6.10 -17.34
CA LEU A 92 -12.75 -7.43 -17.95
C LEU A 92 -13.94 -8.30 -17.51
N ASP A 93 -14.43 -8.13 -16.28
CA ASP A 93 -15.62 -8.82 -15.77
C ASP A 93 -16.93 -8.28 -16.40
N ASP A 94 -16.94 -7.05 -16.92
CA ASP A 94 -18.09 -6.43 -17.61
C ASP A 94 -18.36 -7.01 -19.04
N ASN A 95 -17.67 -8.07 -19.47
CA ASN A 95 -17.85 -8.65 -20.81
C ASN A 95 -18.93 -9.75 -20.92
N ASP A 96 -19.52 -10.23 -19.81
CA ASP A 96 -20.43 -11.40 -19.84
C ASP A 96 -21.88 -11.11 -19.39
N SER A 97 -22.36 -9.86 -19.43
CA SER A 97 -23.76 -9.57 -19.03
C SER A 97 -24.48 -8.47 -19.81
N ARG A 98 -24.05 -8.16 -21.04
CA ARG A 98 -24.77 -7.21 -21.91
C ARG A 98 -25.09 -7.70 -23.33
N ARG A 99 -25.26 -9.01 -23.53
CA ARG A 99 -26.14 -9.48 -24.61
C ARG A 99 -27.56 -9.63 -24.07
N GLY A 100 -28.24 -8.48 -23.98
CA GLY A 100 -29.70 -8.47 -23.99
C GLY A 100 -30.19 -8.96 -25.35
N VAL A 101 -31.25 -9.76 -25.30
CA VAL A 101 -32.04 -10.37 -26.38
C VAL A 101 -32.19 -9.51 -27.63
#